data_AF-A0A950QSF0-F1
#
_entry.id   AF-A0A950QSF0-F1
#
_cell.length_a   1.000
_cell.length_b   1.000
_cell.length_c   1.000
_cell.angle_alpha   90.00
_cell.angle_beta   90.00
_cell.angle_gamma   90.00
#
_symmetry.space_group_name_H-M   'P 1'
#
loop_
_entity.id
_entity.type
_entity.pdbx_description
1 polymer ?
#
loop_
_entity_poly.entity_id
_entity_poly.type
_entity_poly.pdbx_seq_one_letter_code
_entity_poly.pdbx_strand_id
1 'polypeptide(L)' 'MPKVNIRQLRDTRRLKQWLQAGKTVVLCDRNRTIARIVPEAQAQRTAPYPDFGARARKVFGDRVLSGSTIVIEERGRY' A
#
# COMPACT_ATOMS: atom_id res chain seq x y z
N MET A 1 15.06 -2.35 10.90
CA MET A 1 13.85 -2.45 11.75
C MET A 1 14.25 -2.29 13.21
N PRO A 2 13.65 -1.35 13.96
CA PRO A 2 13.91 -1.20 15.39
C PRO A 2 13.50 -2.46 16.17
N LYS A 3 14.30 -2.83 17.18
CA LYS A 3 14.03 -3.93 18.12
C LYS A 3 13.77 -3.35 19.50
N VAL A 4 12.79 -3.90 20.22
CA VAL A 4 12.47 -3.50 21.58
C VAL A 4 12.36 -4.73 22.47
N ASN A 5 12.92 -4.66 23.69
CA ASN A 5 12.76 -5.73 24.67
C ASN A 5 11.42 -5.57 25.39
N ILE A 6 10.80 -6.66 25.84
CA ILE A 6 9.54 -6.62 26.59
C ILE A 6 9.59 -5.69 27.82
N ARG A 7 10.76 -5.59 28.48
CA ARG A 7 10.96 -4.67 29.62
C ARG A 7 10.88 -3.20 29.23
N GLN A 8 11.27 -2.88 28.00
CA GLN A 8 11.27 -1.51 27.45
C GLN A 8 9.88 -1.07 26.97
N LEU A 9 8.90 -2.00 26.84
CA LEU A 9 7.51 -1.62 26.54
C LEU A 9 6.86 -0.77 27.64
N ARG A 10 7.42 -0.77 28.86
CA ARG A 10 6.99 0.13 29.94
C ARG A 10 7.18 1.60 29.57
N ASP A 11 8.23 1.93 28.80
CA ASP A 11 8.40 3.27 28.22
C ASP A 11 7.81 3.32 26.81
N THR A 12 6.58 3.82 26.74
CA THR A 12 5.82 3.86 25.49
C THR A 12 6.20 5.03 24.58
N ARG A 13 6.97 6.03 25.04
CA ARG A 13 7.27 7.24 24.23
C ARG A 13 8.01 6.87 22.95
N ARG A 14 9.07 6.09 23.08
CA ARG A 14 9.92 5.70 21.95
C ARG A 14 9.18 4.77 20.97
N LEU A 15 8.35 3.87 21.52
CA LEU A 15 7.52 2.98 20.72
C LEU A 15 6.49 3.78 19.90
N LYS A 16 5.79 4.73 20.52
CA LYS A 16 4.82 5.61 19.85
C LYS A 16 5.47 6.37 18.69
N GLN A 17 6.66 6.94 18.90
CA GLN A 17 7.39 7.64 17.84
C GLN A 17 7.71 6.74 16.64
N TRP A 18 8.13 5.49 16.88
CA TRP A 18 8.40 4.55 15.78
C TRP A 18 7.15 4.14 15.03
N LEU A 19 6.06 3.86 15.75
CA LEU A 19 4.79 3.47 15.14
C LEU A 19 4.17 4.63 14.34
N GLN A 20 4.22 5.87 14.87
CA GLN A 20 3.77 7.06 14.13
C GLN A 20 4.60 7.33 12.88
N ALA A 21 5.89 7.00 12.90
CA ALA A 21 6.77 7.08 11.74
C ALA A 21 6.55 5.94 10.73
N GLY A 22 5.54 5.08 10.92
CA GLY A 22 5.24 3.95 10.02
C GLY A 22 6.24 2.81 10.09
N LYS A 23 7.08 2.74 11.14
CA LYS A 23 8.12 1.70 11.27
C LYS A 23 7.56 0.49 12.01
N THR A 24 7.75 -0.70 11.43
CA THR A 24 7.51 -1.97 12.12
C THR A 24 8.57 -2.19 13.21
N VAL A 25 8.13 -2.52 14.42
CA VAL A 25 9.00 -2.78 15.57
C VAL A 25 8.99 -4.27 15.90
N VAL A 26 10.18 -4.85 16.09
CA VAL A 26 10.32 -6.25 16.48
C VAL A 26 10.36 -6.33 18.01
N LEU A 27 9.44 -7.09 18.60
CA LEU A 27 9.42 -7.35 20.03
C LEU A 27 10.28 -8.58 20.34
N CYS A 28 11.21 -8.41 21.27
CA CYS A 28 12.13 -9.45 21.72
C CYS A 28 11.98 -9.70 23.23
N ASP A 29 12.14 -10.96 23.64
CA ASP A 29 12.48 -11.30 25.02
C ASP A 29 13.89 -11.88 25.06
N ARG A 30 14.75 -11.28 25.88
CA ARG A 30 16.21 -11.49 25.87
C ARG A 30 16.75 -11.45 24.43
N ASN A 31 17.20 -12.59 23.89
CA ASN A 31 17.75 -12.73 22.53
C ASN A 31 16.76 -13.36 21.54
N ARG A 32 15.52 -13.66 21.95
CA ARG A 32 14.51 -14.28 21.08
C ARG A 32 13.49 -13.25 20.60
N THR A 33 13.19 -13.31 19.31
CA THR A 33 12.07 -12.53 18.74
C THR A 33 10.77 -13.23 19.08
N ILE A 34 9.81 -12.50 19.65
CA ILE A 34 8.52 -13.05 20.07
C ILE A 34 7.36 -12.53 19.23
N ALA A 35 7.42 -11.28 18.75
CA ALA A 35 6.36 -10.68 17.95
C ALA A 35 6.87 -9.53 17.09
N ARG A 36 6.00 -9.02 16.22
CA ARG A 36 6.20 -7.78 15.47
C ARG A 36 5.00 -6.88 15.67
N ILE A 37 5.25 -5.64 16.06
CA ILE A 37 4.22 -4.60 16.19
C ILE A 37 4.24 -3.83 14.86
N VAL A 38 3.16 -4.01 14.11
CA VAL A 38 2.95 -3.32 12.83
C VAL A 38 2.07 -2.10 13.12
N PRO A 39 2.46 -0.89 12.68
CA PRO A 39 1.59 0.26 12.81
C PRO A 39 0.31 0.03 12.02
N GLU A 40 -0.80 0.56 12.52
CA GLU A 40 -2.04 0.59 11.74
C GLU A 40 -1.74 1.27 10.40
N ALA A 41 -2.21 0.67 9.30
CA ALA A 41 -2.09 1.30 8.01
C ALA A 41 -2.82 2.64 8.11
N GLN A 42 -2.06 3.76 8.12
CA GLN A 42 -2.66 5.06 7.91
C GLN A 42 -3.44 4.90 6.63
N ALA A 43 -4.77 5.08 6.71
CA ALA A 43 -5.62 5.06 5.54
C ALA A 43 -4.98 6.01 4.55
N GLN A 44 -4.27 5.45 3.55
CA GLN A 44 -3.77 6.24 2.46
C GLN A 44 -5.04 6.84 1.90
N ARG A 45 -5.16 8.17 2.01
CA ARG A 45 -6.27 8.89 1.40
C ARG A 45 -6.35 8.33 -0.01
N THR A 46 -7.40 7.57 -0.27
CA THR A 46 -7.60 6.95 -1.56
C THR A 46 -7.57 8.11 -2.51
N ALA A 47 -6.52 8.19 -3.33
CA ALA A 47 -6.40 9.28 -4.27
C ALA A 47 -7.72 9.28 -5.06
N PRO A 48 -8.35 10.44 -5.26
CA PRO A 48 -9.60 10.49 -6.01
C PRO A 48 -9.37 9.75 -7.32
N TYR A 49 -10.30 8.84 -7.64
CA TYR A 49 -10.20 8.03 -8.83
C TYR A 49 -9.98 8.98 -10.01
N PRO A 50 -8.94 8.75 -10.83
CA PRO A 50 -8.64 9.69 -11.89
C PRO A 50 -9.81 9.75 -12.88
N ASP A 51 -10.05 10.91 -13.46
CA ASP A 51 -11.02 11.01 -14.56
C ASP A 51 -10.46 10.29 -15.79
N PHE A 52 -10.90 9.05 -15.99
CA PHE A 52 -10.51 8.23 -17.13
C PHE A 52 -11.02 8.82 -18.45
N GLY A 53 -12.17 9.50 -18.45
CA GLY A 53 -12.73 10.13 -19.64
C GLY A 53 -11.89 11.32 -20.07
N ALA A 54 -11.54 12.23 -19.15
CA ALA A 54 -10.66 13.35 -19.44
C ALA A 54 -9.25 12.90 -19.85
N ARG A 55 -8.71 11.84 -19.22
CA ARG A 55 -7.42 11.27 -19.61
C ARG A 55 -7.47 10.63 -20.99
N ALA A 56 -8.49 9.83 -21.28
CA ALA A 56 -8.68 9.23 -22.59
C ALA A 56 -8.82 10.30 -23.68
N ARG A 57 -9.61 11.35 -23.44
CA ARG A 57 -9.75 12.48 -24.36
C ARG A 57 -8.45 13.26 -24.55
N LYS A 58 -7.65 13.44 -23.50
CA LYS A 58 -6.33 14.08 -23.61
C LYS A 58 -5.35 13.26 -24.46
N VAL A 59 -5.38 11.93 -24.33
CA VAL A 59 -4.43 11.03 -25.00
C VAL A 59 -4.86 10.70 -26.43
N PHE A 60 -6.15 10.43 -26.64
CA PHE A 60 -6.70 9.96 -27.91
C PHE A 60 -7.49 11.02 -28.67
N GLY A 61 -7.78 12.18 -28.06
CA GLY A 61 -8.65 13.20 -28.64
C GLY A 61 -10.07 12.66 -28.77
N ASP A 62 -10.69 12.90 -29.92
CA ASP A 62 -12.00 12.34 -30.29
C ASP A 62 -11.87 11.03 -31.10
N ARG A 63 -10.66 10.42 -31.14
CA ARG A 63 -10.46 9.15 -31.84
C ARG A 63 -11.03 7.98 -31.05
N VAL A 64 -12.03 7.31 -31.63
CA VAL A 64 -12.54 6.04 -31.12
C VAL A 64 -11.62 4.93 -31.63
N LEU A 65 -10.77 4.40 -30.75
CA LEU A 65 -9.91 3.25 -31.08
C LEU A 65 -10.71 1.95 -30.95
N SER A 66 -11.11 1.38 -32.09
CA SER A 66 -11.78 0.07 -32.22
C SER A 66 -10.82 -1.13 -32.02
N GLY A 67 -9.72 -0.98 -31.29
CA GLY A 67 -8.71 -2.04 -31.13
C GLY A 67 -9.27 -3.29 -30.42
N SER A 68 -10.30 -3.11 -29.59
CA SER A 68 -11.03 -4.21 -28.96
C SER A 68 -11.70 -5.12 -29.97
N THR A 69 -12.17 -4.62 -31.11
CA THR A 69 -12.82 -5.43 -32.15
C THR A 69 -11.85 -6.43 -32.75
N ILE A 70 -10.63 -6.00 -33.06
CA ILE A 70 -9.57 -6.85 -33.62
C ILE A 70 -9.17 -7.94 -32.60
N VAL A 71 -9.03 -7.55 -31.32
CA VAL A 71 -8.68 -8.51 -30.26
C VAL A 71 -9.84 -9.48 -29.98
N ILE A 72 -11.10 -9.05 -30.08
CA ILE A 72 -12.29 -9.91 -29.95
C ILE A 72 -12.40 -10.89 -31.11
N GLU A 73 -12.09 -10.44 -32.33
CA GLU A 73 -12.05 -11.29 -33.53
C GLU A 73 -10.91 -12.32 -33.44
N GLU A 74 -9.70 -11.93 -33.05
CA GLU A 74 -8.56 -12.86 -32.90
C GLU A 74 -8.72 -13.83 -31.71
N ARG A 75 -9.40 -13.42 -30.64
CA ARG A 75 -9.54 -14.28 -29.43
C ARG A 75 -10.53 -15.43 -29.57
N GLY A 76 -11.21 -15.59 -30.71
CA GLY A 76 -12.04 -16.75 -31.08
C GLY A 76 -12.79 -17.38 -29.91
N ARG A 77 -14.08 -17.03 -29.73
CA ARG A 77 -14.96 -17.54 -28.63
C ARG A 77 -14.62 -18.99 -28.24
N TYR A 78 -14.04 -19.16 -27.05
CA TYR A 78 -14.00 -20.44 -26.34
C TYR A 78 -15.38 -20.76 -25.76
#